data_AF-A0A354U819-F1
#
_entry.id   AF-A0A354U819-F1
#
_cell.length_a   1.000
_cell.length_b   1.000
_cell.length_c   1.000
_cell.angle_alpha   90.00
_cell.angle_beta   90.00
_cell.angle_gamma   90.00
#
_symmetry.space_group_name_H-M   'P 1'
#
loop_
_entity.id
_entity.type
_entity.pdbx_description
1 polymer ?
#
loop_
_entity_poly.entity_id
_entity_poly.type
_entity_poly.pdbx_seq_one_letter_code
_entity_poly.pdbx_strand_id
1 'polypeptide(L)'
;MEDFEWTPRCWFLAKHALYLAESLYIYRRRPESVTTKNSARILHDLGAEFAFVPGFLKKHNVPQDIRRIWANKWISIFIWFFFYPKNNRKYPMRDRRAVRAMLLGSETNTVFREFSRLSSKPKRIGMTLFALPGGLLPAMLYFQLIYFPLLKTRRDS
;
A
#
# COMPACT_ATOMS: atom_id res chain seq x y z
N MET A 1 6.70 11.30 3.62
CA MET A 1 5.86 10.10 3.77
C MET A 1 6.69 8.85 3.95
N GLU A 2 8.00 9.02 4.13
CA GLU A 2 9.03 8.00 4.35
C GLU A 2 8.67 7.00 5.46
N ASP A 3 7.81 7.39 6.39
CA ASP A 3 7.34 6.56 7.51
C ASP A 3 6.80 5.18 7.09
N PHE A 4 6.19 5.03 5.91
CA PHE A 4 5.61 3.73 5.50
C PHE A 4 6.65 2.68 5.16
N GLU A 5 7.82 3.11 4.67
CA GLU A 5 8.94 2.24 4.35
C GLU A 5 9.99 2.24 5.49
N TRP A 6 10.24 3.40 6.11
CA TRP A 6 11.19 3.56 7.22
C TRP A 6 10.77 2.80 8.46
N THR A 7 9.51 2.93 8.89
CA THR A 7 9.04 2.35 10.16
C THR A 7 9.17 0.82 10.18
N PRO A 8 8.70 0.07 9.16
CA PRO A 8 8.91 -1.39 9.13
C PRO A 8 10.39 -1.78 9.16
N ARG A 9 11.28 -1.06 8.45
CA ARG A 9 12.71 -1.33 8.47
C ARG A 9 13.30 -1.14 9.86
N CYS A 10 12.98 -0.02 10.52
CA CYS A 10 13.42 0.24 11.89
C CYS A 10 12.98 -0.86 12.83
N TRP A 11 11.71 -1.30 12.75
CA TRP A 11 11.21 -2.39 13.58
C TRP A 11 11.92 -3.72 13.31
N PHE A 12 12.23 -4.02 12.06
CA PHE A 12 12.94 -5.25 11.71
C PHE A 12 14.41 -5.24 12.15
N LEU A 13 15.08 -4.09 12.08
CA LEU A 13 16.49 -3.96 12.48
C LEU A 13 16.66 -3.72 13.99
N ALA A 14 15.60 -3.36 14.70
CA ALA A 14 15.64 -3.13 16.13
C ALA A 14 15.87 -4.44 16.89
N LYS A 15 16.85 -4.43 17.80
CA LYS A 15 17.07 -5.55 18.74
C LYS A 15 15.97 -5.64 19.80
N HIS A 16 15.41 -4.50 20.18
CA HIS A 16 14.35 -4.37 21.18
C HIS A 16 13.36 -3.30 20.74
N ALA A 17 12.07 -3.54 21.01
CA ALA A 17 11.01 -2.56 20.79
C ALA A 17 10.25 -2.35 22.10
N LEU A 18 10.06 -1.08 22.47
CA LEU A 18 9.19 -0.70 23.58
C LEU A 18 7.87 -0.19 23.01
N TYR A 19 6.77 -0.72 23.51
CA TYR A 19 5.43 -0.21 23.21
C TYR A 19 4.88 0.50 24.45
N LEU A 20 4.52 1.77 24.28
CA LEU A 20 3.80 2.54 25.29
C LEU A 20 2.32 2.53 24.90
N ALA A 21 1.45 2.13 25.82
CA ALA A 21 0.00 2.07 25.57
C ALA A 21 -0.62 3.46 25.41
N GLU A 22 0.02 4.48 25.98
CA GLU A 22 -0.42 5.87 25.90
C GLU A 22 0.13 6.54 24.64
N SER A 23 -0.73 7.27 23.95
CA SER A 23 -0.36 7.97 22.72
C SER A 23 0.33 9.31 23.02
N LEU A 24 1.65 9.36 22.89
CA LEU A 24 2.45 10.59 22.92
C LEU A 24 2.58 11.21 21.51
N TYR A 25 1.46 11.38 20.81
CA TYR A 25 1.47 11.95 19.45
C TYR A 25 0.81 13.33 19.42
N ILE A 26 1.61 14.37 19.21
CA ILE A 26 1.10 15.71 18.91
C ILE A 26 0.89 15.81 17.39
N TYR A 27 -0.35 15.59 16.94
CA TYR A 27 -0.68 15.69 15.53
C TYR A 27 -0.75 17.16 15.09
N ARG A 28 0.35 17.70 14.56
CA ARG A 28 0.39 19.08 14.07
C ARG A 28 -0.25 19.17 12.68
N ARG A 29 -1.53 19.55 12.61
CA ARG A 29 -2.20 19.84 11.35
C ARG A 29 -1.64 21.14 10.76
N ARG A 30 -0.84 21.02 9.69
CA ARG A 30 -0.40 22.18 8.88
C ARG A 30 -1.33 22.33 7.67
N PRO A 31 -1.88 23.53 7.38
CA PRO A 31 -2.79 23.75 6.25
C PRO A 31 -2.19 23.29 4.91
N GLU A 32 -0.89 23.49 4.74
CA GLU A 32 -0.12 23.16 3.54
C GLU A 32 0.42 21.72 3.51
N SER A 33 -0.03 20.86 4.42
CA SER A 33 0.41 19.46 4.46
C SER A 33 0.01 18.70 3.18
N VAL A 34 0.87 17.77 2.76
CA VAL A 34 0.59 16.84 1.66
C VAL A 34 -0.69 16.02 1.92
N THR A 35 -1.06 15.81 3.19
CA THR A 35 -2.29 15.11 3.60
C THR A 35 -3.55 15.97 3.55
N THR A 36 -3.44 17.30 3.51
CA THR A 36 -4.58 18.24 3.45
C THR A 36 -4.88 18.75 2.04
N LYS A 37 -3.89 18.76 1.14
CA LYS A 37 -4.09 19.14 -0.27
C LYS A 37 -4.64 17.98 -1.12
N ASN A 38 -5.48 18.32 -2.10
CA ASN A 38 -5.86 17.41 -3.19
C ASN A 38 -4.68 17.23 -4.15
N SER A 39 -3.66 16.49 -3.73
CA SER A 39 -2.48 16.21 -4.53
C SER A 39 -2.36 14.71 -4.75
N ALA A 40 -2.12 14.30 -5.99
CA ALA A 40 -1.77 12.92 -6.32
C ALA A 40 -0.34 12.55 -5.91
N ARG A 41 0.46 13.51 -5.40
CA ARG A 41 1.84 13.29 -4.95
C ARG A 41 1.96 12.10 -4.02
N ILE A 42 1.03 11.94 -3.08
CA ILE A 42 0.98 10.81 -2.16
C ILE A 42 0.99 9.44 -2.86
N LEU A 43 0.32 9.33 -4.01
CA LEU A 43 0.29 8.08 -4.77
C LEU A 43 1.66 7.77 -5.39
N HIS A 44 2.33 8.80 -5.91
CA HIS A 44 3.67 8.67 -6.49
C HIS A 44 4.73 8.41 -5.43
N ASP A 45 4.67 9.09 -4.29
CA ASP A 45 5.54 8.87 -3.14
C ASP A 45 5.45 7.40 -2.69
N LEU A 46 4.24 6.81 -2.61
CA LEU A 46 4.06 5.40 -2.29
C LEU A 46 4.69 4.44 -3.30
N GLY A 47 4.61 4.76 -4.59
CA GLY A 47 5.26 3.97 -5.64
C GLY A 47 6.78 4.02 -5.52
N ALA A 48 7.33 5.21 -5.29
CA ALA A 48 8.76 5.42 -5.11
C ALA A 48 9.29 4.73 -3.84
N GLU A 49 8.56 4.83 -2.73
CA GLU A 49 8.91 4.17 -1.47
C GLU A 49 8.93 2.64 -1.61
N PHE A 50 7.94 2.07 -2.31
CA PHE A 50 7.91 0.63 -2.54
C PHE A 50 9.10 0.14 -3.39
N ALA A 51 9.68 0.99 -4.24
CA ALA A 51 10.84 0.64 -5.05
C ALA A 51 12.11 0.35 -4.22
N PHE A 52 12.18 0.77 -2.95
CA PHE A 52 13.29 0.43 -2.05
C PHE A 52 13.15 -0.96 -1.42
N VAL A 53 11.94 -1.52 -1.39
CA VAL A 53 11.64 -2.81 -0.73
C VAL A 53 12.45 -3.96 -1.34
N PRO A 54 12.56 -4.14 -2.68
CA PRO A 54 13.38 -5.21 -3.25
C PRO A 54 14.82 -5.21 -2.76
N GLY A 55 15.48 -4.05 -2.77
CA GLY A 55 16.86 -3.90 -2.30
C GLY A 55 17.02 -4.25 -0.82
N PHE A 56 16.06 -3.84 0.00
CA PHE A 56 16.06 -4.18 1.42
C PHE A 56 15.91 -5.70 1.67
N LEU A 57 14.96 -6.35 0.99
CA LEU A 57 14.74 -7.80 1.12
C LEU A 57 15.98 -8.60 0.70
N LYS A 58 16.65 -8.19 -0.39
CA LYS A 58 17.87 -8.82 -0.89
C LYS A 58 19.03 -8.71 0.11
N LYS A 59 19.18 -7.54 0.75
CA LYS A 59 20.27 -7.27 1.69
C LYS A 59 20.11 -7.99 3.03
N HIS A 60 18.88 -8.14 3.53
CA HIS A 60 18.64 -8.52 4.92
C HIS A 60 18.04 -9.93 5.13
N ASN A 61 17.88 -10.72 4.05
CA ASN A 61 17.31 -12.07 4.09
C ASN A 61 16.06 -12.18 4.99
N VAL A 62 15.11 -11.27 4.78
CA VAL A 62 13.95 -11.13 5.67
C VAL A 62 13.13 -12.45 5.71
N PRO A 63 12.79 -12.99 6.89
CA PRO A 63 11.98 -14.19 7.05
C PRO A 63 10.57 -14.10 6.43
N GLN A 64 10.00 -15.24 6.02
CA GLN A 64 8.77 -15.28 5.22
C GLN A 64 7.51 -14.80 6.00
N ASP A 65 7.45 -15.08 7.30
CA ASP A 65 6.43 -14.60 8.22
C ASP A 65 6.42 -13.06 8.31
N ILE A 66 7.59 -12.44 8.44
CA ILE A 66 7.74 -10.98 8.41
C ILE A 66 7.34 -10.42 7.05
N ARG A 67 7.80 -11.05 5.96
CA ARG A 67 7.38 -10.66 4.59
C ARG A 67 5.87 -10.71 4.42
N ARG A 68 5.19 -11.70 5.01
CA ARG A 68 3.71 -11.80 4.95
C ARG A 68 3.03 -10.63 5.68
N ILE A 69 3.56 -10.20 6.82
CA ILE A 69 3.05 -9.02 7.56
C ILE A 69 3.22 -7.77 6.70
N TRP A 70 4.43 -7.56 6.15
CA TRP A 70 4.74 -6.40 5.31
C TRP A 70 3.92 -6.38 4.03
N ALA A 71 3.78 -7.52 3.36
CA ALA A 71 2.94 -7.68 2.19
C ALA A 71 1.50 -7.28 2.47
N ASN A 72 0.91 -7.76 3.57
CA ASN A 72 -0.46 -7.38 3.93
C ASN A 72 -0.62 -5.88 4.18
N LYS A 73 0.38 -5.22 4.80
CA LYS A 73 0.37 -3.78 5.07
C LYS A 73 0.51 -2.97 3.78
N TRP A 74 1.52 -3.26 2.96
CA TRP A 74 1.76 -2.59 1.69
C TRP A 74 0.57 -2.73 0.73
N ILE A 75 0.06 -3.95 0.54
CA ILE A 75 -1.09 -4.19 -0.33
C ILE A 75 -2.34 -3.46 0.22
N SER A 76 -2.55 -3.44 1.53
CA SER A 76 -3.65 -2.65 2.13
C SER A 76 -3.54 -1.16 1.83
N ILE A 77 -2.33 -0.60 1.92
CA ILE A 77 -2.07 0.81 1.61
C ILE A 77 -2.39 1.08 0.13
N PHE A 78 -1.83 0.29 -0.79
CA PHE A 78 -2.13 0.44 -2.21
C PHE A 78 -3.62 0.34 -2.50
N ILE A 79 -4.32 -0.64 -1.91
CA ILE A 79 -5.76 -0.80 -2.10
C ILE A 79 -6.53 0.45 -1.65
N TRP A 80 -6.17 1.00 -0.48
CA TRP A 80 -6.81 2.20 0.03
C TRP A 80 -6.58 3.40 -0.90
N PHE A 81 -5.31 3.68 -1.26
CA PHE A 81 -4.98 4.85 -2.07
C PHE A 81 -5.49 4.72 -3.51
N PHE A 82 -5.33 3.56 -4.15
CA PHE A 82 -5.79 3.37 -5.53
C PHE A 82 -7.31 3.29 -5.64
N PHE A 83 -7.96 2.53 -4.77
CA PHE A 83 -9.31 2.04 -5.07
C PHE A 83 -10.39 2.55 -4.12
N TYR A 84 -10.06 3.11 -2.95
CA TYR A 84 -11.09 3.56 -2.02
C TYR A 84 -11.94 4.68 -2.64
N PRO A 85 -13.29 4.59 -2.65
CA PRO A 85 -14.13 5.53 -3.40
C PRO A 85 -13.89 7.01 -3.08
N LYS A 86 -13.61 7.35 -1.81
CA LYS A 86 -13.32 8.75 -1.41
C LYS A 86 -12.09 9.33 -2.09
N ASN A 87 -11.18 8.48 -2.57
CA ASN A 87 -9.95 8.88 -3.23
C ASN A 87 -10.11 9.11 -4.73
N ASN A 88 -11.24 8.75 -5.35
CA ASN A 88 -11.50 8.98 -6.78
C ASN A 88 -11.43 10.47 -7.16
N ARG A 89 -11.88 11.36 -6.28
CA ARG A 89 -11.79 12.82 -6.51
C ARG A 89 -10.36 13.36 -6.32
N LYS A 90 -9.54 12.67 -5.52
CA LYS A 90 -8.19 13.13 -5.16
C LYS A 90 -7.13 12.64 -6.13
N TYR A 91 -7.29 11.43 -6.66
CA TYR A 91 -6.26 10.76 -7.47
C TYR A 91 -6.82 10.42 -8.86
N PRO A 92 -6.53 11.25 -9.88
CA PRO A 92 -6.97 11.01 -11.24
C PRO A 92 -6.43 9.69 -11.83
N MET A 93 -7.11 9.18 -12.86
CA MET A 93 -6.70 7.93 -13.52
C MET A 93 -5.30 7.98 -14.13
N ARG A 94 -4.84 9.14 -14.60
CA ARG A 94 -3.49 9.32 -15.13
C ARG A 94 -2.41 8.98 -14.08
N ASP A 95 -2.61 9.46 -12.85
CA ASP A 95 -1.67 9.28 -11.75
C ASP A 95 -1.66 7.82 -11.30
N ARG A 96 -2.83 7.18 -11.22
CA ARG A 96 -2.94 5.75 -10.96
C ARG A 96 -2.24 4.91 -12.02
N ARG A 97 -2.37 5.27 -13.31
CA ARG A 97 -1.66 4.57 -14.39
C ARG A 97 -0.15 4.74 -14.28
N ALA A 98 0.34 5.94 -13.98
CA ALA A 98 1.76 6.21 -13.81
C ALA A 98 2.36 5.37 -12.66
N VAL A 99 1.74 5.39 -11.48
CA VAL A 99 2.22 4.62 -10.32
C VAL A 99 2.07 3.12 -10.55
N ARG A 100 1.00 2.68 -11.22
CA ARG A 100 0.88 1.28 -11.66
C ARG A 100 2.04 0.86 -12.56
N ALA A 101 2.45 1.72 -13.50
CA ALA A 101 3.60 1.43 -14.36
C ALA A 101 4.90 1.31 -13.55
N MET A 102 5.09 2.14 -12.52
CA MET A 102 6.23 2.02 -11.59
C MET A 102 6.23 0.68 -10.85
N LEU A 103 5.07 0.29 -10.29
CA LEU A 103 4.93 -0.95 -9.51
C LEU A 103 5.09 -2.22 -10.34
N LEU A 104 4.65 -2.17 -11.60
CA LEU A 104 4.72 -3.30 -12.54
C LEU A 104 5.95 -3.25 -13.45
N GLY A 105 6.85 -2.28 -13.23
CA GLY A 105 8.17 -2.22 -13.86
C GLY A 105 9.19 -3.15 -13.19
N SER A 106 10.16 -3.62 -13.99
CA SER A 106 11.37 -4.39 -13.63
C SER A 106 11.34 -5.14 -12.28
N GLU A 107 12.34 -4.95 -11.40
CA GLU A 107 12.50 -5.69 -10.14
C GLU A 107 11.33 -5.48 -9.17
N THR A 108 10.71 -4.30 -9.19
CA THR A 108 9.57 -3.94 -8.34
C THR A 108 8.37 -4.86 -8.59
N ASN A 109 8.12 -5.24 -9.84
CA ASN A 109 7.02 -6.12 -10.22
C ASN A 109 7.11 -7.50 -9.56
N THR A 110 8.32 -8.08 -9.48
CA THR A 110 8.53 -9.39 -8.87
C THR A 110 8.11 -9.38 -7.40
N VAL A 111 8.60 -8.40 -6.64
CA VAL A 111 8.27 -8.23 -5.22
C VAL A 111 6.79 -7.86 -5.05
N PHE A 112 6.25 -7.01 -5.92
CA PHE A 112 4.83 -6.64 -5.88
C PHE A 112 3.91 -7.84 -6.09
N ARG A 113 4.25 -8.73 -7.03
CA ARG A 113 3.52 -9.98 -7.28
C ARG A 113 3.66 -10.96 -6.12
N GLU A 114 4.85 -11.10 -5.56
CA GLU A 114 5.07 -11.89 -4.33
C GLU A 114 4.18 -11.37 -3.19
N PHE A 115 4.20 -10.07 -2.93
CA PHE A 115 3.43 -9.45 -1.85
C PHE A 115 1.91 -9.60 -2.10
N SER A 116 1.47 -9.45 -3.34
CA SER A 116 0.08 -9.70 -3.72
C SER A 116 -0.34 -11.14 -3.39
N ARG A 117 0.53 -12.13 -3.65
CA ARG A 117 0.29 -13.54 -3.29
C ARG A 117 0.31 -13.77 -1.78
N LEU A 118 1.20 -13.12 -1.03
CA LEU A 118 1.26 -13.26 0.43
C LEU A 118 0.09 -12.59 1.17
N SER A 119 -0.62 -11.67 0.50
CA SER A 119 -1.81 -11.02 1.06
C SER A 119 -3.02 -11.95 1.19
N SER A 120 -4.03 -11.50 1.95
CA SER A 120 -5.28 -12.27 2.13
C SER A 120 -6.00 -12.55 0.81
N LYS A 121 -6.76 -13.65 0.73
CA LYS A 121 -7.48 -14.08 -0.49
C LYS A 121 -8.21 -12.95 -1.24
N PRO A 122 -9.05 -12.11 -0.62
CA PRO A 122 -9.76 -11.06 -1.36
C PRO A 122 -8.82 -9.97 -1.90
N LYS A 123 -7.78 -9.59 -1.14
CA LYS A 123 -6.76 -8.64 -1.62
C LYS A 123 -6.00 -9.25 -2.80
N ARG A 124 -5.59 -10.51 -2.69
CA ARG A 124 -4.88 -11.26 -3.74
C ARG A 124 -5.65 -11.27 -5.05
N ILE A 125 -6.96 -11.55 -5.02
CA ILE A 125 -7.80 -11.56 -6.23
C ILE A 125 -7.76 -10.18 -6.92
N GLY A 126 -8.08 -9.11 -6.19
CA GLY A 126 -8.09 -7.77 -6.76
C GLY A 126 -6.71 -7.30 -7.26
N MET A 127 -5.64 -7.66 -6.56
CA MET A 127 -4.28 -7.32 -7.00
C MET A 127 -3.80 -8.15 -8.19
N THR A 128 -4.25 -9.39 -8.32
CA THR A 128 -4.03 -10.18 -9.55
C THR A 128 -4.72 -9.50 -10.75
N LEU A 129 -5.97 -9.06 -10.60
CA LEU A 129 -6.66 -8.29 -11.64
C LEU A 129 -5.88 -7.02 -11.99
N PHE A 130 -5.40 -6.29 -10.99
CA PHE A 130 -4.62 -5.06 -11.18
C PHE A 130 -3.35 -5.26 -12.03
N ALA A 131 -2.69 -6.41 -11.88
CA ALA A 131 -1.45 -6.74 -12.57
C ALA A 131 -1.64 -7.11 -14.06
N LEU A 132 -2.86 -7.45 -14.50
CA LEU A 132 -3.16 -7.80 -15.90
C LEU A 132 -3.05 -6.58 -16.83
N PRO A 133 -2.72 -6.74 -18.12
CA PRO A 133 -2.82 -5.66 -19.11
C PRO A 133 -4.23 -5.02 -19.07
N GLY A 134 -4.31 -3.69 -18.94
CA GLY A 134 -5.61 -3.00 -18.75
C GLY A 134 -6.31 -3.22 -17.41
N GLY A 135 -5.71 -4.01 -16.50
CA GLY A 135 -6.30 -4.51 -15.26
C GLY A 135 -6.63 -3.47 -14.18
N LEU A 136 -6.24 -2.21 -14.37
CA LEU A 136 -6.53 -1.13 -13.42
C LEU A 136 -8.04 -0.92 -13.25
N LEU A 137 -8.81 -0.92 -14.33
CA LEU A 137 -10.27 -0.72 -14.27
C LEU A 137 -11.01 -1.93 -13.68
N PRO A 138 -10.74 -3.18 -14.10
CA PRO A 138 -11.28 -4.37 -13.43
C PRO A 138 -10.98 -4.42 -11.94
N ALA A 139 -9.74 -4.09 -11.53
CA ALA A 139 -9.38 -4.02 -10.12
C ALA A 139 -10.17 -2.92 -9.39
N MET A 140 -10.32 -1.73 -9.98
CA MET A 140 -11.15 -0.66 -9.41
C MET A 140 -12.58 -1.13 -9.16
N LEU A 141 -13.21 -1.76 -10.16
CA LEU A 141 -14.58 -2.27 -10.04
C LEU A 141 -14.68 -3.33 -8.95
N TYR A 142 -13.78 -4.32 -8.95
CA TYR A 142 -13.71 -5.33 -7.90
C TYR A 142 -13.61 -4.71 -6.51
N PHE A 143 -12.70 -3.77 -6.32
CA PHE A 143 -12.48 -3.19 -5.00
C PHE A 143 -13.65 -2.29 -4.56
N GLN A 144 -14.22 -1.51 -5.47
CA GLN A 144 -15.29 -0.55 -5.15
C GLN A 144 -16.66 -1.19 -5.00
N LEU A 145 -16.97 -2.21 -5.81
CA LEU A 145 -18.30 -2.83 -5.83
C LEU A 145 -18.39 -4.09 -4.97
N ILE A 146 -17.26 -4.77 -4.70
CA ILE A 146 -17.26 -6.04 -3.98
C ILE A 146 -16.48 -5.90 -2.67
N TYR A 147 -15.19 -5.57 -2.75
CA TYR A 147 -14.31 -5.63 -1.56
C TYR A 147 -14.70 -4.65 -0.44
N PHE A 148 -14.79 -3.35 -0.73
CA PHE A 148 -15.10 -2.34 0.30
C PHE A 148 -16.53 -2.46 0.85
N PRO A 149 -17.56 -2.71 0.03
CA PRO A 149 -18.91 -2.97 0.54
C PRO A 149 -18.95 -4.15 1.51
N LEU A 150 -18.33 -5.28 1.18
CA LEU A 150 -18.30 -6.46 2.07
C LEU A 150 -17.55 -6.20 3.38
N LEU A 151 -16.48 -5.40 3.35
CA LEU A 151 -15.79 -4.99 4.57
C LEU A 151 -16.65 -4.11 5.48
N LYS A 152 -17.54 -3.28 4.90
CA LYS A 152 -18.46 -2.44 5.67
C LYS A 152 -19.54 -3.30 6.32
N THR A 153 -20.18 -4.20 5.56
CA THR A 153 -21.22 -5.09 6.10
C THR A 153 -20.73 -5.90 7.29
N ARG A 154 -19.49 -6.42 7.24
CA ARG A 154 -18.89 -7.19 8.35
C ARG A 154 -18.61 -6.36 9.61
N ARG A 155 -18.50 -5.03 9.53
CA ARG A 155 -18.30 -4.17 10.71
C ARG A 155 -19.60 -3.76 11.38
N ASP A 156 -20.69 -3.79 10.61
CA ASP A 156 -22.03 -3.43 11.05
C ASP A 156 -22.84 -4.67 11.49
N SER A 157 -22.21 -5.86 11.52
CA SER A 157 -22.73 -7.15 12.02
C SER A 157 -22.02 -7.54 13.30
#